data_AF-A0A7X9PQV3-F1
#
_entry.id   AF-A0A7X9PQV3-F1
#
_cell.length_a   1.000
_cell.length_b   1.000
_cell.length_c   1.000
_cell.angle_alpha   90.00
_cell.angle_beta   90.00
_cell.angle_gamma   90.00
#
_symmetry.space_group_name_H-M   'P 1'
#
loop_
_entity.id
_entity.type
_entity.pdbx_description
1 polymer ?
#
loop_
_entity_poly.entity_id
_entity_poly.type
_entity_poly.pdbx_seq_one_letter_code
_entity_poly.pdbx_strand_id
1 'polypeptide(L)'
;YLFLKKVKFAATFANKEKAINDALNIYTQSNIIAKISAEEDEIEEMQEVVYSLEDDKRLYLEYYKNNILHFFVPLSFVATSMVKSNEDVVPLSRIMGDYKFLKKLLWNEFIFDENKDDVDEVNDVLEYLYNRKMIRPEEREDEVWIEIKGRGRMRLKSFAGLIHNYLESYWIVVRSCSYLKKQALEEREWLKKIRALANRLYRKGEVLRAEALSQSNYTNVIKFLAGAELISEAAKEVKGGKKEKMYLLTENRAEMEVLRRRLFKLL
;
A
#
# COMPACT_ATOMS: atom_id res chain seq x y z
N TYR A 1 10.79 12.18 -9.29
CA TYR A 1 9.64 12.50 -8.44
C TYR A 1 10.04 13.33 -7.23
N LEU A 2 10.89 12.83 -6.31
CA LEU A 2 11.32 13.60 -5.14
C LEU A 2 11.98 14.97 -5.45
N PHE A 3 12.74 15.08 -6.54
CA PHE A 3 13.22 16.38 -7.05
C PHE A 3 12.09 17.36 -7.41
N LEU A 4 11.02 16.87 -8.04
CA LEU A 4 9.84 17.69 -8.38
C LEU A 4 9.13 18.16 -7.10
N LYS A 5 9.04 17.28 -6.09
CA LYS A 5 8.49 17.61 -4.76
C LYS A 5 9.47 18.44 -3.90
N LYS A 6 10.58 18.91 -4.47
CA LYS A 6 11.59 19.79 -3.82
C LYS A 6 12.10 19.24 -2.48
N VAL A 7 12.20 17.92 -2.36
CA VAL A 7 12.68 17.24 -1.15
C VAL A 7 14.19 17.49 -0.99
N LYS A 8 14.64 17.72 0.24
CA LYS A 8 16.07 17.85 0.56
C LYS A 8 16.75 16.49 0.46
N PHE A 9 17.87 16.43 -0.26
CA PHE A 9 18.67 15.21 -0.39
C PHE A 9 19.93 15.30 0.48
N ALA A 10 20.35 14.16 1.02
CA ALA A 10 21.68 14.02 1.61
C ALA A 10 22.76 14.14 0.53
N ALA A 11 23.94 14.64 0.90
CA ALA A 11 25.07 14.81 -0.03
C ALA A 11 25.49 13.50 -0.73
N THR A 12 25.27 12.35 -0.08
CA THR A 12 25.52 11.01 -0.63
C THR A 12 24.74 10.74 -1.92
N PHE A 13 23.56 11.36 -2.11
CA PHE A 13 22.76 11.20 -3.33
C PHE A 13 23.28 11.99 -4.54
N ALA A 14 24.35 12.79 -4.39
CA ALA A 14 24.99 13.46 -5.52
C ALA A 14 25.47 12.46 -6.59
N ASN A 15 25.91 11.27 -6.17
CA ASN A 15 26.14 10.12 -7.06
C ASN A 15 25.18 8.98 -6.69
N LYS A 16 24.05 8.92 -7.40
CA LYS A 16 22.99 7.95 -7.16
C LYS A 16 23.48 6.49 -7.29
N GLU A 17 24.29 6.19 -8.30
CA GLU A 17 24.78 4.83 -8.53
C GLU A 17 25.69 4.37 -7.41
N LYS A 18 26.62 5.24 -6.99
CA LYS A 18 27.45 4.99 -5.82
C LYS A 18 26.61 4.80 -4.57
N ALA A 19 25.62 5.65 -4.31
CA ALA A 19 24.74 5.54 -3.15
C ALA A 19 23.96 4.20 -3.12
N ILE A 20 23.52 3.71 -4.28
CA ILE A 20 22.86 2.40 -4.39
C ILE A 20 23.85 1.28 -4.09
N ASN A 21 25.05 1.32 -4.68
CA ASN A 21 26.08 0.31 -4.45
C ASN A 21 26.53 0.28 -2.98
N ASP A 22 26.72 1.44 -2.36
CA ASP A 22 27.06 1.56 -0.94
C ASP A 22 25.94 0.96 -0.07
N ALA A 23 24.66 1.24 -0.38
CA ALA A 23 23.53 0.66 0.34
C ALA A 23 23.44 -0.87 0.18
N LEU A 24 23.65 -1.40 -1.04
CA LEU A 24 23.70 -2.84 -1.29
C LEU A 24 24.84 -3.49 -0.50
N ASN A 25 26.02 -2.89 -0.49
CA ASN A 25 27.17 -3.37 0.27
C ASN A 25 26.88 -3.39 1.78
N ILE A 26 26.30 -2.33 2.33
CA ILE A 26 25.91 -2.27 3.74
C ILE A 26 24.91 -3.37 4.07
N TYR A 27 23.88 -3.57 3.23
CA TYR A 27 22.86 -4.60 3.47
C TYR A 27 23.41 -6.03 3.31
N THR A 28 24.35 -6.26 2.40
CA THR A 28 25.04 -7.56 2.29
C THR A 28 25.94 -7.82 3.49
N GLN A 29 26.76 -6.84 3.89
CA GLN A 29 27.64 -6.96 5.07
C GLN A 29 26.85 -7.15 6.37
N SER A 30 25.66 -6.54 6.46
CA SER A 30 24.76 -6.69 7.61
C SER A 30 23.88 -7.94 7.53
N ASN A 31 24.08 -8.81 6.53
CA ASN A 31 23.30 -10.01 6.28
C ASN A 31 21.77 -9.76 6.13
N ILE A 32 21.37 -8.56 5.70
CA ILE A 32 19.96 -8.21 5.42
C ILE A 32 19.53 -8.77 4.07
N ILE A 33 20.42 -8.70 3.08
CA ILE A 33 20.25 -9.31 1.76
C ILE A 33 21.42 -10.25 1.49
N ALA A 34 21.17 -11.37 0.83
CA ALA A 34 22.21 -12.25 0.34
C ALA A 34 22.51 -11.92 -1.12
N LYS A 35 23.79 -11.85 -1.47
CA LYS A 35 24.26 -11.67 -2.85
C LYS A 35 24.65 -13.05 -3.38
N ILE A 36 23.95 -13.51 -4.40
CA ILE A 36 24.25 -14.72 -5.14
C ILE A 36 24.99 -14.27 -6.39
N SER A 37 26.29 -14.58 -6.46
CA SER A 37 27.10 -14.39 -7.66
C SER A 37 27.19 -15.71 -8.42
N ALA A 38 27.22 -15.62 -9.75
CA ALA A 38 27.60 -16.70 -10.64
C ALA A 38 28.92 -17.37 -10.19
N GLU A 39 29.04 -18.67 -10.44
CA GLU A 39 30.30 -19.41 -10.25
C GLU A 39 31.37 -18.89 -11.23
N GLU A 40 32.65 -18.99 -10.86
CA GLU A 40 33.78 -18.43 -11.63
C GLU A 40 33.89 -18.99 -13.07
N ASP A 41 33.23 -20.13 -13.35
CA ASP A 41 33.23 -20.82 -14.64
C ASP A 41 32.05 -20.43 -15.57
N GLU A 42 31.17 -19.50 -15.17
CA GLU A 42 30.07 -19.03 -16.01
C GLU A 42 30.51 -17.94 -17.01
N ILE A 43 30.00 -18.06 -18.25
CA ILE A 43 30.25 -17.11 -19.36
C ILE A 43 29.88 -15.69 -18.91
N GLU A 44 30.70 -14.67 -19.21
CA GLU A 44 30.51 -13.27 -18.75
C GLU A 44 29.10 -12.71 -19.00
N GLU A 45 28.41 -13.13 -20.07
CA GLU A 45 27.03 -12.73 -20.38
C GLU A 45 25.97 -13.34 -19.43
N MET A 46 26.32 -14.37 -18.66
CA MET A 46 25.46 -15.05 -17.67
C MET A 46 25.75 -14.64 -16.23
N GLN A 47 26.72 -13.75 -15.99
CA GLN A 47 27.05 -13.24 -14.65
C GLN A 47 26.00 -12.22 -14.15
N GLU A 48 24.76 -12.67 -13.94
CA GLU A 48 23.74 -11.86 -13.29
C GLU A 48 23.93 -11.89 -11.77
N VAL A 49 24.15 -10.71 -11.18
CA VAL A 49 24.15 -10.57 -9.72
C VAL A 49 22.71 -10.63 -9.21
N VAL A 50 22.36 -11.73 -8.54
CA VAL A 50 21.04 -11.92 -7.94
C VAL A 50 21.09 -11.60 -6.46
N TYR A 51 20.23 -10.70 -6.00
CA TYR A 51 20.05 -10.43 -4.58
C TYR A 51 18.81 -11.16 -4.07
N SER A 52 18.96 -11.94 -3.00
CA SER A 52 17.86 -12.59 -2.31
C SER A 52 17.59 -11.95 -0.95
N LEU A 53 16.32 -11.96 -0.54
CA LEU A 53 15.84 -11.35 0.69
C LEU A 53 14.89 -12.32 1.39
N GLU A 54 15.30 -12.79 2.56
CA GLU A 54 14.48 -13.65 3.42
C GLU A 54 13.28 -12.89 3.98
N ASP A 55 12.16 -13.59 4.16
CA ASP A 55 10.87 -12.98 4.54
C ASP A 55 10.92 -12.25 5.89
N ASP A 56 11.67 -12.76 6.86
CA ASP A 56 11.84 -12.17 8.19
C ASP A 56 12.66 -10.87 8.15
N LYS A 57 13.59 -10.76 7.19
CA LYS A 57 14.43 -9.58 6.99
C LYS A 57 13.74 -8.46 6.22
N ARG A 58 12.63 -8.74 5.53
CA ARG A 58 11.86 -7.72 4.79
C ARG A 58 11.40 -6.56 5.67
N LEU A 59 11.07 -6.83 6.93
CA LEU A 59 10.62 -5.80 7.87
C LEU A 59 11.67 -4.70 8.09
N TYR A 60 12.97 -5.03 8.01
CA TYR A 60 14.03 -4.03 8.10
C TYR A 60 14.02 -3.07 6.90
N LEU A 61 13.76 -3.57 5.69
CA LEU A 61 13.66 -2.71 4.52
C LEU A 61 12.36 -1.89 4.53
N GLU A 62 11.27 -2.47 5.04
CA GLU A 62 10.00 -1.79 5.20
C GLU A 62 10.13 -0.56 6.12
N TYR A 63 10.92 -0.68 7.20
CA TYR A 63 11.23 0.45 8.09
C TYR A 63 11.85 1.63 7.31
N TYR A 64 12.88 1.38 6.49
CA TYR A 64 13.51 2.44 5.69
C TYR A 64 12.61 2.98 4.59
N LYS A 65 11.80 2.10 3.95
CA LYS A 65 10.79 2.51 2.96
C LYS A 65 9.81 3.51 3.56
N ASN A 66 9.34 3.25 4.77
CA ASN A 66 8.32 4.06 5.44
C ASN A 66 8.78 5.49 5.77
N ASN A 67 10.09 5.70 5.94
CA ASN A 67 10.65 7.05 6.19
C ASN A 67 10.40 8.03 5.04
N ILE A 68 10.30 7.54 3.79
CA ILE A 68 10.08 8.38 2.61
C ILE A 68 8.71 8.18 1.97
N LEU A 69 7.93 7.19 2.45
CA LEU A 69 6.70 6.75 1.80
C LEU A 69 5.68 7.88 1.67
N HIS A 70 5.57 8.76 2.67
CA HIS A 70 4.66 9.90 2.67
C HIS A 70 4.81 10.81 1.43
N PHE A 71 6.02 10.97 0.88
CA PHE A 71 6.21 11.74 -0.35
C PHE A 71 5.54 11.07 -1.55
N PHE A 72 5.52 9.75 -1.59
CA PHE A 72 5.03 8.94 -2.70
C PHE A 72 3.55 8.62 -2.64
N VAL A 73 2.87 8.87 -1.50
CA VAL A 73 1.46 8.51 -1.30
C VAL A 73 0.55 8.95 -2.47
N PRO A 74 0.57 10.23 -2.92
CA PRO A 74 -0.28 10.64 -4.05
C PRO A 74 0.03 9.89 -5.35
N LEU A 75 1.33 9.70 -5.63
CA LEU A 75 1.78 8.96 -6.81
C LEU A 75 1.40 7.48 -6.73
N SER A 76 1.47 6.87 -5.56
CA SER A 76 1.06 5.49 -5.33
C SER A 76 -0.44 5.30 -5.52
N PHE A 77 -1.27 6.27 -5.12
CA PHE A 77 -2.72 6.20 -5.32
C PHE A 77 -3.10 6.24 -6.80
N VAL A 78 -2.57 7.23 -7.54
CA VAL A 78 -2.78 7.34 -9.00
C VAL A 78 -2.23 6.09 -9.70
N ALA A 79 -1.02 5.64 -9.36
CA ALA A 79 -0.43 4.45 -9.93
C ALA A 79 -1.26 3.19 -9.66
N THR A 80 -1.85 3.06 -8.47
CA THR A 80 -2.72 1.93 -8.11
C THR A 80 -3.98 1.92 -8.98
N SER A 81 -4.66 3.06 -9.13
CA SER A 81 -5.83 3.16 -10.00
C SER A 81 -5.51 2.77 -11.46
N MET A 82 -4.39 3.25 -11.98
CA MET A 82 -3.93 2.96 -13.35
C MET A 82 -3.53 1.49 -13.55
N VAL A 83 -2.72 0.92 -12.65
CA VAL A 83 -2.22 -0.46 -12.77
C VAL A 83 -3.33 -1.49 -12.61
N LYS A 84 -4.37 -1.16 -11.85
CA LYS A 84 -5.54 -2.00 -11.60
C LYS A 84 -6.68 -1.77 -12.61
N SER A 85 -6.43 -0.99 -13.65
CA SER A 85 -7.26 -1.00 -14.85
C SER A 85 -6.93 -2.20 -15.73
N ASN A 86 -7.96 -2.83 -16.30
CA ASN A 86 -7.78 -3.91 -17.28
C ASN A 86 -7.41 -3.36 -18.67
N GLU A 87 -7.58 -2.06 -18.87
CA GLU A 87 -7.32 -1.34 -20.11
C GLU A 87 -6.13 -0.41 -19.96
N ASP A 88 -5.39 -0.20 -21.05
CA ASP A 88 -4.29 0.77 -21.11
C ASP A 88 -4.78 2.22 -21.23
N VAL A 89 -6.10 2.45 -21.27
CA VAL A 89 -6.69 3.79 -21.24
C VAL A 89 -7.65 3.86 -20.06
N VAL A 90 -7.56 4.91 -19.25
CA VAL A 90 -8.36 5.06 -18.03
C VAL A 90 -8.98 6.46 -18.00
N PRO A 91 -10.30 6.59 -17.74
CA PRO A 91 -10.91 7.91 -17.64
C PRO A 91 -10.39 8.64 -16.40
N LEU A 92 -10.14 9.95 -16.52
CA LEU A 92 -9.65 10.79 -15.43
C LEU A 92 -10.60 10.77 -14.22
N SER A 93 -11.91 10.71 -14.49
CA SER A 93 -12.96 10.59 -13.48
C SER A 93 -12.77 9.35 -12.57
N ARG A 94 -12.35 8.22 -13.15
CA ARG A 94 -12.04 7.00 -12.41
C ARG A 94 -10.78 7.15 -11.56
N ILE A 95 -9.71 7.73 -12.12
CA ILE A 95 -8.46 7.99 -11.38
C ILE A 95 -8.76 8.86 -10.16
N MET A 96 -9.54 9.92 -10.35
CA MET A 96 -9.97 10.82 -9.28
C MET A 96 -10.81 10.09 -8.22
N GLY A 97 -11.79 9.29 -8.65
CA GLY A 97 -12.65 8.52 -7.74
C GLY A 97 -11.87 7.50 -6.91
N ASP A 98 -10.89 6.81 -7.51
CA ASP A 98 -10.01 5.87 -6.81
C ASP A 98 -9.03 6.58 -5.88
N TYR A 99 -8.50 7.74 -6.27
CA TYR A 99 -7.64 8.57 -5.41
C TYR A 99 -8.37 8.97 -4.13
N LYS A 100 -9.56 9.57 -4.24
CA LYS A 100 -10.39 9.99 -3.09
C LYS A 100 -10.71 8.82 -2.16
N PHE A 101 -10.98 7.66 -2.74
CA PHE A 101 -11.24 6.46 -1.97
C PHE A 101 -10.01 5.97 -1.22
N LEU A 102 -8.86 5.87 -1.88
CA LEU A 102 -7.61 5.45 -1.25
C LEU A 102 -7.18 6.42 -0.14
N LYS A 103 -7.34 7.73 -0.36
CA LYS A 103 -7.08 8.77 0.66
C LYS A 103 -7.98 8.61 1.88
N LYS A 104 -9.29 8.42 1.68
CA LYS A 104 -10.23 8.13 2.78
C LYS A 104 -9.92 6.80 3.47
N LEU A 105 -9.62 5.75 2.70
CA LEU A 105 -9.35 4.41 3.21
C LEU A 105 -8.10 4.42 4.10
N LEU A 106 -7.03 5.06 3.65
CA LEU A 106 -5.72 5.06 4.29
C LEU A 106 -5.49 6.29 5.19
N TRP A 107 -6.56 6.99 5.57
CA TRP A 107 -6.50 8.21 6.40
C TRP A 107 -5.81 7.98 7.75
N ASN A 108 -5.96 6.77 8.33
CA ASN A 108 -5.31 6.42 9.59
C ASN A 108 -3.87 5.90 9.42
N GLU A 109 -3.38 5.74 8.19
CA GLU A 109 -2.04 5.20 7.90
C GLU A 109 -1.02 6.31 7.58
N PHE A 110 -1.48 7.42 7.00
CA PHE A 110 -0.63 8.51 6.54
C PHE A 110 -1.13 9.86 7.05
N ILE A 111 -0.23 10.83 7.08
CA ILE A 111 -0.56 12.22 7.38
C ILE A 111 -0.81 12.93 6.05
N PHE A 112 -2.02 13.47 5.88
CA PHE A 112 -2.43 14.22 4.69
C PHE A 112 -2.45 15.71 4.99
N ASP A 113 -2.12 16.53 3.99
CA ASP A 113 -2.27 17.99 4.07
C ASP A 113 -3.72 18.36 3.78
N GLU A 114 -4.45 18.79 4.81
CA GLU A 114 -5.87 19.16 4.71
C GLU A 114 -6.09 20.43 3.87
N ASN A 115 -5.03 21.21 3.62
CA ASN A 115 -5.12 22.44 2.84
C ASN A 115 -4.93 22.22 1.33
N LYS A 116 -4.61 20.99 0.91
CA LYS A 116 -4.42 20.65 -0.50
C LYS A 116 -5.64 19.94 -1.07
N ASP A 117 -6.12 20.47 -2.18
CA ASP A 117 -7.22 19.86 -2.93
C ASP A 117 -6.74 18.57 -3.65
N ASP A 118 -7.61 17.56 -3.67
CA ASP A 118 -7.33 16.28 -4.33
C ASP A 118 -7.06 16.44 -5.83
N VAL A 119 -7.72 17.41 -6.49
CA VAL A 119 -7.53 17.72 -7.91
C VAL A 119 -6.12 18.21 -8.16
N ASP A 120 -5.61 19.11 -7.33
CA ASP A 120 -4.25 19.62 -7.44
C ASP A 120 -3.22 18.51 -7.21
N GLU A 121 -3.43 17.66 -6.21
CA GLU A 121 -2.53 16.53 -5.94
C GLU A 121 -2.48 15.51 -7.09
N VAL A 122 -3.62 15.20 -7.70
CA VAL A 122 -3.70 14.31 -8.85
C VAL A 122 -3.08 14.96 -10.08
N ASN A 123 -3.35 16.24 -10.34
CA ASN A 123 -2.79 16.97 -11.48
C ASN A 123 -1.25 17.05 -11.41
N ASP A 124 -0.68 17.35 -10.24
CA ASP A 124 0.77 17.29 -9.97
C ASP A 124 1.37 15.94 -10.37
N VAL A 125 0.68 14.85 -10.03
CA VAL A 125 1.13 13.49 -10.34
C VAL A 125 1.01 13.21 -11.83
N LEU A 126 -0.11 13.56 -12.46
CA LEU A 126 -0.31 13.37 -13.90
C LEU A 126 0.70 14.17 -14.72
N GLU A 127 0.98 15.43 -14.33
CA GLU A 127 2.02 16.25 -14.96
C GLU A 127 3.39 15.58 -14.85
N TYR A 128 3.75 15.07 -13.66
CA TYR A 128 4.99 14.28 -13.50
C TYR A 128 5.04 13.08 -14.45
N LEU A 129 3.96 12.29 -14.51
CA LEU A 129 3.92 11.09 -15.34
C LEU A 129 3.98 11.43 -16.84
N TYR A 130 3.31 12.50 -17.27
CA TYR A 130 3.34 13.01 -18.63
C TYR A 130 4.75 13.47 -19.02
N ASN A 131 5.39 14.30 -18.19
CA ASN A 131 6.76 14.79 -18.40
C ASN A 131 7.80 13.65 -18.45
N ARG A 132 7.50 12.50 -17.82
CA ARG A 132 8.33 11.29 -17.87
C ARG A 132 7.99 10.36 -19.04
N LYS A 133 7.09 10.80 -19.95
CA LYS A 133 6.59 10.04 -21.11
C LYS A 133 5.98 8.69 -20.71
N MET A 134 5.37 8.63 -19.52
CA MET A 134 4.74 7.42 -19.00
C MET A 134 3.25 7.33 -19.36
N ILE A 135 2.61 8.47 -19.57
CA ILE A 135 1.20 8.57 -19.95
C ILE A 135 1.02 9.59 -21.08
N ARG A 136 -0.14 9.56 -21.73
CA ARG A 136 -0.60 10.57 -22.68
C ARG A 136 -2.08 10.87 -22.41
N PRO A 137 -2.48 12.13 -22.21
CA PRO A 137 -3.90 12.48 -22.16
C PRO A 137 -4.50 12.44 -23.58
N GLU A 138 -5.74 11.98 -23.67
CA GLU A 138 -6.58 11.95 -24.87
C GLU A 138 -7.96 12.49 -24.51
N GLU A 139 -8.51 13.39 -25.33
CA GLU A 139 -9.91 13.81 -25.19
C GLU A 139 -10.80 12.88 -26.02
N ARG A 140 -11.85 12.35 -25.39
CA ARG A 140 -12.85 11.49 -26.04
C ARG A 140 -14.23 11.87 -25.52
N GLU A 141 -15.15 12.25 -26.41
CA GLU A 141 -16.55 12.52 -26.07
C GLU A 141 -16.70 13.45 -24.85
N ASP A 142 -15.96 14.57 -24.85
CA ASP A 142 -15.93 15.57 -23.76
C ASP A 142 -15.40 15.08 -22.40
N GLU A 143 -14.81 13.87 -22.33
CA GLU A 143 -14.10 13.36 -21.17
C GLU A 143 -12.59 13.25 -21.45
N VAL A 144 -11.77 13.52 -20.42
CA VAL A 144 -10.32 13.31 -20.47
C VAL A 144 -10.00 11.86 -20.09
N TRP A 145 -9.33 11.18 -21.01
CA TRP A 145 -8.82 9.83 -20.85
C TRP A 145 -7.29 9.84 -20.76
N ILE A 146 -6.73 8.94 -19.96
CA ILE A 146 -5.29 8.82 -19.75
C ILE A 146 -4.83 7.49 -20.35
N GLU A 147 -4.11 7.56 -21.45
CA GLU A 147 -3.42 6.42 -22.07
C GLU A 147 -2.11 6.14 -21.31
N ILE A 148 -1.92 4.90 -20.89
CA ILE A 148 -0.75 4.39 -20.17
C ILE A 148 0.20 3.75 -21.19
N LYS A 149 1.39 4.34 -21.38
CA LYS A 149 2.40 3.76 -22.27
C LYS A 149 3.02 2.50 -21.65
N GLY A 150 3.51 1.56 -22.47
CA GLY A 150 4.11 0.30 -22.00
C GLY A 150 5.23 0.48 -20.95
N ARG A 151 6.14 1.44 -21.17
CA ARG A 151 7.17 1.83 -20.18
C ARG A 151 6.54 2.40 -18.90
N GLY A 152 5.44 3.13 -19.03
CA GLY A 152 4.64 3.65 -17.92
C GLY A 152 4.11 2.51 -17.06
N ARG A 153 3.46 1.52 -17.67
CA ARG A 153 2.88 0.36 -16.98
C ARG A 153 3.90 -0.38 -16.10
N MET A 154 5.10 -0.62 -16.62
CA MET A 154 6.17 -1.27 -15.85
C MET A 154 6.60 -0.45 -14.62
N ARG A 155 6.80 0.86 -14.78
CA ARG A 155 7.26 1.74 -13.69
C ARG A 155 6.15 2.05 -12.67
N LEU A 156 4.90 2.14 -13.11
CA LEU A 156 3.75 2.37 -12.22
C LEU A 156 3.53 1.20 -11.26
N LYS A 157 3.83 -0.04 -11.67
CA LYS A 157 3.77 -1.21 -10.77
C LYS A 157 4.63 -1.02 -9.52
N SER A 158 5.83 -0.44 -9.66
CA SER A 158 6.70 -0.15 -8.51
C SER A 158 6.08 0.88 -7.56
N PHE A 159 5.42 1.91 -8.08
CA PHE A 159 4.74 2.92 -7.24
C PHE A 159 3.47 2.39 -6.59
N ALA A 160 2.65 1.62 -7.31
CA ALA A 160 1.47 0.95 -6.75
C ALA A 160 1.87 -0.05 -5.64
N GLY A 161 3.00 -0.75 -5.83
CA GLY A 161 3.53 -1.70 -4.85
C GLY A 161 3.89 -1.08 -3.50
N LEU A 162 4.15 0.24 -3.43
CA LEU A 162 4.55 0.91 -2.19
C LEU A 162 3.46 0.88 -1.10
N ILE A 163 2.18 0.84 -1.49
CA ILE A 163 1.03 0.84 -0.56
C ILE A 163 0.32 -0.53 -0.48
N HIS A 164 0.78 -1.53 -1.24
CA HIS A 164 0.04 -2.76 -1.44
C HIS A 164 -0.14 -3.56 -0.14
N ASN A 165 0.86 -3.56 0.75
CA ASN A 165 0.77 -4.21 2.06
C ASN A 165 -0.32 -3.59 2.96
N TYR A 166 -0.59 -2.29 2.83
CA TYR A 166 -1.70 -1.65 3.53
C TYR A 166 -3.03 -2.15 2.98
N LEU A 167 -3.21 -2.18 1.66
CA LEU A 167 -4.45 -2.70 1.04
C LEU A 167 -4.73 -4.15 1.44
N GLU A 168 -3.70 -4.99 1.50
CA GLU A 168 -3.82 -6.37 1.98
C GLU A 168 -4.18 -6.42 3.48
N SER A 169 -3.62 -5.53 4.31
CA SER A 169 -4.00 -5.39 5.72
C SER A 169 -5.48 -5.05 5.87
N TYR A 170 -5.99 -4.11 5.06
CA TYR A 170 -7.42 -3.77 5.02
C TYR A 170 -8.26 -4.98 4.62
N TRP A 171 -7.82 -5.75 3.61
CA TRP A 171 -8.56 -6.91 3.12
C TRP A 171 -8.68 -8.02 4.16
N ILE A 172 -7.58 -8.29 4.88
CA ILE A 172 -7.55 -9.25 5.97
C ILE A 172 -8.59 -8.87 7.04
N VAL A 173 -8.59 -7.61 7.49
CA VAL A 173 -9.49 -7.16 8.57
C VAL A 173 -10.95 -7.14 8.09
N VAL A 174 -11.24 -6.63 6.89
CA VAL A 174 -12.60 -6.66 6.33
C VAL A 174 -13.14 -8.09 6.23
N ARG A 175 -12.32 -9.07 5.81
CA ARG A 175 -12.73 -10.48 5.82
C ARG A 175 -12.95 -11.03 7.23
N SER A 176 -12.16 -10.58 8.19
CA SER A 176 -12.29 -10.99 9.59
C SER A 176 -13.59 -10.49 10.24
N CYS A 177 -14.26 -9.47 9.69
CA CYS A 177 -15.57 -9.01 10.17
C CYS A 177 -16.64 -10.11 10.11
N SER A 178 -16.43 -11.17 9.33
CA SER A 178 -17.27 -12.38 9.38
C SER A 178 -17.32 -13.05 10.77
N TYR A 179 -16.28 -12.89 11.60
CA TYR A 179 -16.29 -13.36 12.99
C TYR A 179 -17.23 -12.54 13.88
N LEU A 180 -17.42 -11.25 13.58
CA LEU A 180 -18.31 -10.34 14.31
C LEU A 180 -19.79 -10.57 14.00
N LYS A 181 -20.12 -11.31 12.92
CA LYS A 181 -21.51 -11.66 12.58
C LYS A 181 -22.17 -12.57 13.62
N LYS A 182 -21.36 -13.34 14.37
CA LYS A 182 -21.85 -14.35 15.31
C LYS A 182 -22.04 -13.77 16.71
N GLN A 183 -21.14 -12.89 17.12
CA GLN A 183 -21.12 -12.29 18.45
C GLN A 183 -20.23 -11.04 18.46
N ALA A 184 -20.40 -10.20 19.48
CA ALA A 184 -19.44 -9.16 19.78
C ALA A 184 -18.12 -9.78 20.27
N LEU A 185 -16.98 -9.21 19.85
CA LEU A 185 -15.65 -9.67 20.26
C LEU A 185 -14.88 -8.55 20.97
N GLU A 186 -14.15 -8.90 22.01
CA GLU A 186 -13.13 -8.04 22.60
C GLU A 186 -12.02 -7.77 21.57
N GLU A 187 -11.47 -6.55 21.56
CA GLU A 187 -10.39 -6.15 20.65
C GLU A 187 -9.23 -7.15 20.62
N ARG A 188 -8.78 -7.57 21.82
CA ARG A 188 -7.67 -8.51 21.95
C ARG A 188 -8.02 -9.89 21.37
N GLU A 189 -9.25 -10.35 21.54
CA GLU A 189 -9.70 -11.62 20.96
C GLU A 189 -9.80 -11.51 19.44
N TRP A 190 -10.37 -10.42 18.94
CA TRP A 190 -10.53 -10.21 17.50
C TRP A 190 -9.19 -10.08 16.79
N LEU A 191 -8.23 -9.32 17.34
CA LEU A 191 -6.87 -9.22 16.81
C LEU A 191 -6.16 -10.59 16.73
N LYS A 192 -6.38 -11.50 17.68
CA LYS A 192 -5.88 -12.88 17.60
C LYS A 192 -6.49 -13.63 16.42
N LYS A 193 -7.81 -13.50 16.19
CA LYS A 193 -8.49 -14.13 15.04
C LYS A 193 -8.03 -13.52 13.71
N ILE A 194 -7.84 -12.20 13.65
CA ILE A 194 -7.30 -11.49 12.48
C ILE A 194 -5.92 -12.06 12.13
N ARG A 195 -5.00 -12.17 13.08
CA ARG A 195 -3.67 -12.75 12.85
C ARG A 195 -3.72 -14.20 12.37
N ALA A 196 -4.59 -15.03 12.96
CA ALA A 196 -4.74 -16.42 12.53
C ALA A 196 -5.26 -16.51 11.09
N LEU A 197 -6.21 -15.64 10.71
CA LEU A 197 -6.70 -15.51 9.34
C LEU A 197 -5.58 -15.04 8.41
N ALA A 198 -4.87 -13.97 8.76
CA ALA A 198 -3.78 -13.40 7.96
C ALA A 198 -2.70 -14.42 7.62
N ASN A 199 -2.23 -15.17 8.61
CA ASN A 199 -1.26 -16.25 8.42
C ASN A 199 -1.77 -17.32 7.44
N ARG A 200 -3.06 -17.66 7.51
CA ARG A 200 -3.67 -18.62 6.59
C ARG A 200 -3.73 -18.07 5.16
N LEU A 201 -4.11 -16.80 5.00
CA LEU A 201 -4.17 -16.14 3.69
C LEU A 201 -2.78 -15.99 3.06
N TYR A 202 -1.78 -15.63 3.86
CA TYR A 202 -0.38 -15.55 3.42
C TYR A 202 0.14 -16.91 2.94
N ARG A 203 -0.04 -17.98 3.75
CA ARG A 203 0.38 -19.35 3.38
C ARG A 203 -0.33 -19.89 2.13
N LYS A 204 -1.51 -19.37 1.79
CA LYS A 204 -2.26 -19.72 0.58
C LYS A 204 -1.90 -18.87 -0.64
N GLY A 205 -1.07 -17.83 -0.48
CA GLY A 205 -0.78 -16.85 -1.52
C GLY A 205 -1.95 -15.91 -1.84
N GLU A 206 -3.00 -15.87 -1.00
CA GLU A 206 -4.09 -14.88 -1.12
C GLU A 206 -3.67 -13.50 -0.60
N VAL A 207 -2.61 -13.46 0.21
CA VAL A 207 -1.87 -12.27 0.65
C VAL A 207 -0.42 -12.50 0.27
N LEU A 208 0.19 -11.56 -0.43
CA LEU A 208 1.52 -11.67 -1.02
C LEU A 208 2.59 -11.03 -0.16
N ARG A 209 2.25 -10.01 0.64
CA ARG A 209 3.19 -9.25 1.46
C ARG A 209 3.13 -9.70 2.91
N ALA A 210 4.23 -10.23 3.43
CA ALA A 210 4.36 -10.55 4.86
C ALA A 210 4.16 -9.30 5.72
N GLU A 211 4.50 -8.12 5.19
CA GLU A 211 4.34 -6.81 5.79
C GLU A 211 2.87 -6.42 6.01
N ALA A 212 1.93 -7.09 5.34
CA ALA A 212 0.50 -6.95 5.60
C ALA A 212 0.06 -7.62 6.92
N LEU A 213 0.94 -8.39 7.57
CA LEU A 213 0.70 -9.06 8.86
C LEU A 213 1.00 -8.15 10.06
N SER A 214 0.85 -6.84 9.89
CA SER A 214 1.13 -5.83 10.91
C SER A 214 -0.06 -5.59 11.83
N GLN A 215 0.15 -5.71 13.15
CA GLN A 215 -0.88 -5.37 14.15
C GLN A 215 -1.23 -3.87 14.13
N SER A 216 -0.27 -2.97 13.84
CA SER A 216 -0.55 -1.54 13.78
C SER A 216 -1.53 -1.24 12.66
N ASN A 217 -1.31 -1.81 11.47
CA ASN A 217 -2.20 -1.66 10.33
C ASN A 217 -3.60 -2.21 10.67
N TYR A 218 -3.70 -3.36 11.34
CA TYR A 218 -5.02 -3.87 11.75
C TYR A 218 -5.77 -2.93 12.67
N THR A 219 -5.07 -2.30 13.61
CA THR A 219 -5.67 -1.33 14.53
C THR A 219 -6.18 -0.09 13.77
N ASN A 220 -5.41 0.39 12.79
CA ASN A 220 -5.81 1.49 11.92
C ASN A 220 -7.03 1.15 11.08
N VAL A 221 -7.12 -0.08 10.55
CA VAL A 221 -8.30 -0.55 9.81
C VAL A 221 -9.52 -0.64 10.72
N ILE A 222 -9.38 -1.17 11.94
CA ILE A 222 -10.48 -1.24 12.91
C ILE A 222 -11.02 0.17 13.20
N LYS A 223 -10.12 1.14 13.42
CA LYS A 223 -10.49 2.55 13.59
C LYS A 223 -11.23 3.11 12.37
N PHE A 224 -10.77 2.80 11.15
CA PHE A 224 -11.45 3.19 9.92
C PHE A 224 -12.87 2.60 9.85
N LEU A 225 -13.02 1.29 10.12
CA LEU A 225 -14.32 0.61 10.07
C LEU A 225 -15.29 1.15 11.11
N ALA A 226 -14.82 1.47 12.32
CA ALA A 226 -15.63 2.06 13.37
C ALA A 226 -16.08 3.48 13.01
N GLY A 227 -15.15 4.32 12.51
CA GLY A 227 -15.48 5.67 12.04
C GLY A 227 -16.38 5.70 10.79
N ALA A 228 -16.39 4.63 10.00
CA ALA A 228 -17.29 4.44 8.88
C ALA A 228 -18.62 3.75 9.26
N GLU A 229 -18.87 3.52 10.56
CA GLU A 229 -20.07 2.85 11.10
C GLU A 229 -20.33 1.45 10.52
N LEU A 230 -19.27 0.80 10.02
CA LEU A 230 -19.32 -0.57 9.51
C LEU A 230 -19.18 -1.61 10.63
N ILE A 231 -18.61 -1.19 11.75
CA ILE A 231 -18.60 -1.89 13.04
C ILE A 231 -18.97 -0.89 14.14
N SER A 232 -19.60 -1.36 15.21
CA SER A 232 -19.82 -0.55 16.41
C SER A 232 -18.73 -0.84 17.45
N GLU A 233 -18.34 0.20 18.19
CA GLU A 233 -17.43 0.11 19.33
C GLU A 233 -18.21 0.37 20.63
N ALA A 234 -18.14 -0.56 21.58
CA ALA A 234 -18.71 -0.39 22.92
C ALA A 234 -17.64 -0.62 23.98
N ALA A 235 -17.62 0.22 25.02
CA ALA A 235 -16.74 0.01 26.16
C ALA A 235 -17.43 -0.90 27.18
N LYS A 236 -16.77 -2.00 27.55
CA LYS A 236 -17.20 -2.88 28.64
C LYS A 236 -16.26 -2.68 29.83
N GLU A 237 -16.82 -2.35 30.99
CA GLU A 237 -16.04 -2.32 32.23
C GLU A 237 -15.79 -3.74 32.75
N VAL A 238 -14.52 -4.03 33.02
CA VAL A 238 -14.07 -5.31 33.56
C VAL A 238 -13.59 -5.11 35.00
N LYS A 239 -13.63 -6.19 35.81
CA LYS A 239 -13.14 -6.18 37.19
C LYS A 239 -11.75 -5.53 37.28
N GLY A 240 -11.61 -4.54 38.16
CA GLY A 240 -10.39 -3.75 38.30
C GLY A 240 -10.41 -2.39 37.58
N GLY A 241 -11.57 -1.94 37.07
CA GLY A 241 -11.73 -0.60 36.47
C GLY A 241 -11.15 -0.47 35.06
N LYS A 242 -10.68 -1.58 34.47
CA LYS A 242 -10.15 -1.61 33.11
C LYS A 242 -11.31 -1.64 32.11
N LYS A 243 -11.32 -0.70 31.16
CA LYS A 243 -12.26 -0.67 30.04
C LYS A 243 -11.69 -1.48 28.89
N GLU A 244 -12.46 -2.44 28.39
CA GLU A 244 -12.13 -3.21 27.19
C GLU A 244 -13.09 -2.83 26.06
N LYS A 245 -12.52 -2.67 24.86
CA LYS A 245 -13.28 -2.36 23.65
C LYS A 245 -13.90 -3.63 23.09
N MET A 246 -15.21 -3.58 22.87
CA MET A 246 -16.00 -4.61 22.22
C MET A 246 -16.40 -4.12 20.84
N TYR A 247 -16.29 -5.00 19.84
CA TYR A 247 -16.71 -4.70 18.48
C TYR A 247 -17.82 -5.65 18.02
N LEU A 248 -18.78 -5.12 17.26
CA LEU A 248 -19.86 -5.87 16.62
C LEU A 248 -20.05 -5.37 15.19
N LEU A 249 -20.51 -6.23 14.28
CA LEU A 249 -20.91 -5.80 12.93
C LEU A 249 -22.21 -4.98 12.98
N THR A 250 -22.28 -3.87 12.26
CA THR A 250 -23.52 -3.09 12.12
C THR A 250 -24.46 -3.68 11.06
N GLU A 251 -25.63 -3.06 10.90
CA GLU A 251 -26.60 -3.43 9.87
C GLU A 251 -26.23 -2.93 8.46
N ASN A 252 -25.15 -2.14 8.33
CA ASN A 252 -24.67 -1.52 7.08
C ASN A 252 -24.01 -2.53 6.13
N ARG A 253 -24.70 -3.64 5.84
CA ARG A 253 -24.20 -4.75 5.02
C ARG A 253 -23.94 -4.34 3.57
N ALA A 254 -24.76 -3.44 3.03
CA ALA A 254 -24.60 -2.94 1.67
C ALA A 254 -23.30 -2.15 1.52
N GLU A 255 -23.03 -1.22 2.44
CA GLU A 255 -21.80 -0.41 2.44
C GLU A 255 -20.55 -1.25 2.69
N MET A 256 -20.64 -2.25 3.59
CA MET A 256 -19.57 -3.23 3.79
C MET A 256 -19.23 -4.00 2.50
N GLU A 257 -20.25 -4.40 1.74
CA GLU A 257 -20.05 -5.09 0.46
C GLU A 257 -19.49 -4.15 -0.62
N VAL A 258 -19.91 -2.87 -0.65
CA VAL A 258 -19.33 -1.85 -1.53
C VAL A 258 -17.85 -1.64 -1.21
N LEU A 259 -17.49 -1.51 0.07
CA LEU A 259 -16.09 -1.41 0.52
C LEU A 259 -15.29 -2.64 0.06
N ARG A 260 -15.81 -3.84 0.32
CA ARG A 260 -15.17 -5.10 -0.04
C ARG A 260 -14.90 -5.19 -1.55
N ARG A 261 -15.88 -4.82 -2.38
CA ARG A 261 -15.76 -4.84 -3.85
C ARG A 261 -14.74 -3.81 -4.35
N ARG A 262 -14.77 -2.57 -3.84
CA ARG A 262 -13.78 -1.56 -4.22
C ARG A 262 -12.37 -1.96 -3.82
N LEU A 263 -12.20 -2.48 -2.61
CA LEU A 263 -10.90 -2.94 -2.12
C LEU A 263 -10.36 -4.09 -2.97
N PHE A 264 -11.20 -5.09 -3.29
CA PHE A 264 -10.81 -6.21 -4.13
C PHE A 264 -10.37 -5.77 -5.53
N LYS A 265 -11.04 -4.77 -6.12
CA LYS A 265 -10.66 -4.20 -7.42
C LYS A 265 -9.26 -3.54 -7.41
N LEU A 266 -8.79 -3.07 -6.27
CA LEU A 266 -7.50 -2.38 -6.13
C LEU A 266 -6.36 -3.30 -5.65
N LEU A 267 -6.67 -4.58 -5.36
CA LEU A 267 -5.70 -5.61 -4.99
C LEU A 267 -5.15 -6.37 -6.20
#